data_AF-A0A3N5FWQ5-F1
#
_entry.id   AF-A0A3N5FWQ5-F1
#
_cell.length_a   1.000
_cell.length_b   1.000
_cell.length_c   1.000
_cell.angle_alpha   90.00
_cell.angle_beta   90.00
_cell.angle_gamma   90.00
#
_symmetry.space_group_name_H-M   'P 1'
#
loop_
_entity.id
_entity.type
_entity.pdbx_description
1 polymer ?
#
loop_
_entity_poly.entity_id
_entity_poly.type
_entity_poly.pdbx_seq_one_letter_code
_entity_poly.pdbx_strand_id
1 'polypeptide(L)' 'MVVSDALIVVGAGQAGGWVARTLRGEGYRGTIVMIGEEPHPPYERPPLSKAVLAGAAAPEETHLFKAEVFDELDLT' A
#
# COMPACT_ATOMS: atom_id res chain seq x y z
N MET A 1 -0.08 13.38 -27.01
CA MET A 1 -0.30 12.53 -25.83
C MET A 1 1.06 12.27 -25.24
N VAL A 2 1.40 12.92 -24.12
CA VAL A 2 2.68 12.67 -23.44
C VAL A 2 2.47 11.37 -22.69
N VAL A 3 3.14 10.30 -23.10
CA VAL A 3 3.19 9.09 -22.27
C VAL A 3 4.15 9.43 -21.13
N SER A 4 3.61 9.76 -19.97
CA SER A 4 4.40 9.81 -18.74
C SER A 4 4.81 8.38 -18.39
N ASP A 5 6.10 8.13 -18.17
CA ASP A 5 6.60 6.82 -17.72
C ASP A 5 6.02 6.49 -16.34
N ALA A 6 4.93 5.73 -16.33
CA ALA A 6 4.26 5.27 -15.11
C ALA A 6 4.86 3.93 -14.66
N LEU A 7 5.13 3.81 -13.37
CA LEU A 7 5.49 2.53 -12.76
C LEU A 7 4.22 1.84 -12.27
N ILE A 8 3.95 0.65 -12.80
CA ILE A 8 2.77 -0.15 -12.45
C ILE A 8 3.16 -1.24 -11.47
N VAL A 9 2.54 -1.22 -10.29
CA VAL A 9 2.65 -2.26 -9.26
C VAL A 9 1.39 -3.12 -9.31
N VAL A 10 1.53 -4.38 -9.73
CA VAL A 10 0.44 -5.36 -9.66
C VAL A 10 0.53 -6.10 -8.32
N GLY A 11 -0.40 -5.79 -7.43
CA GLY A 11 -0.50 -6.33 -6.07
C GLY A 11 -0.43 -5.25 -5.00
N ALA A 12 -1.59 -4.84 -4.47
CA ALA A 12 -1.72 -3.87 -3.37
C ALA A 12 -1.53 -4.49 -1.96
N GLY A 13 -0.64 -5.47 -1.84
CA GLY A 13 -0.31 -6.12 -0.57
C GLY A 13 0.94 -5.55 0.09
N GLN A 14 1.51 -6.31 1.01
CA GLN A 14 2.74 -5.99 1.76
C GLN A 14 3.86 -5.48 0.84
N ALA A 15 4.21 -6.26 -0.19
CA ALA A 15 5.27 -5.91 -1.13
C ALA A 15 4.96 -4.62 -1.91
N GLY A 16 3.73 -4.48 -2.44
CA GLY A 16 3.35 -3.31 -3.21
C GLY A 16 3.38 -2.01 -2.40
N GLY A 17 2.87 -2.05 -1.17
CA GLY A 17 2.93 -0.91 -0.24
C GLY A 17 4.37 -0.45 0.04
N TRP A 18 5.30 -1.40 0.25
CA TRP A 18 6.72 -1.07 0.44
C TRP A 18 7.39 -0.57 -0.83
N VAL A 19 7.06 -1.09 -2.02
CA VAL A 19 7.57 -0.56 -3.29
C VAL A 19 7.23 0.92 -3.43
N ALA A 20 5.95 1.29 -3.23
CA ALA A 20 5.51 2.67 -3.29
C ALA A 20 6.26 3.57 -2.28
N ARG A 21 6.33 3.14 -1.02
CA ARG A 21 7.03 3.88 0.04
C ARG A 21 8.50 4.08 -0.25
N THR A 22 9.19 3.02 -0.65
CA THR A 22 10.63 3.08 -0.94
C THR A 22 10.89 3.99 -2.14
N LEU A 23 10.13 3.87 -3.23
CA LEU A 23 10.27 4.74 -4.39
C LEU A 23 10.10 6.21 -4.03
N ARG A 24 9.09 6.56 -3.24
CA ARG A 24 8.87 7.95 -2.78
C ARG A 24 10.02 8.43 -1.89
N GLY A 25 10.51 7.58 -0.98
CA GLY A 25 11.68 7.87 -0.14
C GLY A 25 12.97 8.10 -0.93
N GLU A 26 13.20 7.29 -1.97
CA GLU A 26 14.37 7.36 -2.87
C GLU A 26 14.26 8.47 -3.94
N GLY A 27 13.23 9.32 -3.88
CA GLY A 27 13.11 10.48 -4.76
C GLY A 27 12.43 10.22 -6.09
N TYR A 28 11.80 9.05 -6.31
CA TYR A 28 10.96 8.83 -7.49
C TYR A 28 9.71 9.73 -7.43
N ARG A 29 9.52 10.53 -8.47
CA ARG A 29 8.41 11.50 -8.60
C ARG A 29 7.51 11.23 -9.82
N GLY A 30 7.74 10.13 -10.53
CA GLY A 30 6.82 9.68 -11.58
C GLY A 30 5.52 9.12 -10.98
N THR A 31 4.55 8.88 -11.85
CA THR A 31 3.29 8.24 -11.48
C THR A 31 3.54 6.81 -11.02
N ILE A 32 2.96 6.45 -9.87
CA ILE A 32 2.91 5.07 -9.39
C ILE A 32 1.45 4.64 -9.45
N VAL A 33 1.16 3.63 -10.27
CA VAL A 33 -0.16 3.00 -10.35
C VAL A 33 -0.13 1.72 -9.54
N MET A 34 -1.06 1.55 -8.60
CA MET A 34 -1.15 0.34 -7.79
C MET A 34 -2.46 -0.40 -8.06
N ILE A 35 -2.34 -1.62 -8.59
CA ILE A 35 -3.49 -2.46 -8.92
C ILE A 35 -3.65 -3.51 -7.82
N GLY A 36 -4.78 -3.45 -7.10
CA GLY A 36 -5.19 -4.44 -6.13
C GLY A 36 -6.58 -4.99 -6.45
N GLU A 37 -6.81 -6.27 -6.14
CA GLU A 37 -8.14 -6.89 -6.22
C GLU A 37 -9.00 -6.55 -4.98
N GLU A 38 -8.36 -6.26 -3.86
CA GLU A 38 -9.02 -5.97 -2.58
C GLU A 38 -9.25 -4.45 -2.42
N PRO A 39 -10.40 -4.00 -1.89
CA PRO A 39 -10.71 -2.57 -1.72
C PRO A 39 -10.04 -1.96 -0.47
N HIS A 40 -8.99 -2.58 0.04
CA HIS A 40 -8.32 -2.20 1.27
C HIS A 40 -6.93 -1.61 0.96
N PRO A 41 -6.47 -0.60 1.73
CA PRO A 41 -5.08 -0.19 1.69
C PRO A 41 -4.14 -1.36 1.98
N PRO A 42 -2.90 -1.35 1.49
CA PRO A 42 -1.90 -2.35 1.83
C PRO A 42 -1.81 -2.64 3.33
N TYR A 43 -1.94 -3.92 3.70
CA TYR A 43 -2.02 -4.35 5.09
C TYR A 43 -1.19 -5.63 5.35
N GLU A 44 -0.93 -5.89 6.62
CA GLU A 44 -0.26 -7.10 7.10
C GLU A 44 -1.23 -8.27 7.22
N ARG A 45 -0.98 -9.34 6.47
CA ARG A 45 -1.76 -10.59 6.56
C ARG A 45 -1.53 -11.39 7.86
N PRO A 46 -0.31 -11.44 8.48
CA PRO A 46 -0.09 -12.29 9.65
C PRO A 46 -1.00 -12.04 10.87
N PRO A 47 -1.32 -10.79 11.25
CA PRO A 47 -2.24 -10.50 12.36
C PRO A 47 -3.68 -10.97 12.12
N LEU A 48 -4.12 -11.06 10.86
CA LEU A 48 -5.49 -11.47 10.51
C LEU A 48 -5.83 -12.86 11.06
N SER A 49 -4.89 -13.79 11.00
CA SER A 49 -5.03 -15.16 11.54
C SER A 49 -4.77 -15.28 13.05
N LYS A 50 -4.44 -14.18 13.73
CA LYS A 50 -3.96 -14.16 15.13
C LYS A 50 -4.75 -13.15 15.97
N ALA A 51 -4.18 -11.97 16.22
CA ALA A 51 -4.75 -10.97 17.10
C ALA A 51 -6.13 -10.51 16.62
N VAL A 52 -6.32 -10.34 15.31
CA VAL A 52 -7.62 -9.96 14.74
C VAL A 52 -8.64 -11.10 14.89
N LEU A 53 -8.27 -12.33 14.51
CA LEU A 53 -9.15 -13.49 14.67
C LEU A 53 -9.51 -13.77 16.14
N ALA A 54 -8.61 -13.45 17.08
CA ALA A 54 -8.83 -13.56 18.51
C ALA A 54 -9.60 -12.37 19.11
N GLY A 55 -9.95 -11.35 18.33
CA GLY A 55 -10.64 -10.13 18.79
C GLY A 55 -9.79 -9.20 19.65
N ALA A 56 -8.47 -9.37 19.62
CA ALA A 56 -7.51 -8.59 20.41
C ALA A 56 -6.96 -7.34 19.68
N ALA A 57 -7.25 -7.20 18.38
CA ALA A 57 -6.89 -6.04 17.55
C ALA A 57 -7.96 -5.81 16.49
N ALA A 58 -8.17 -4.55 16.10
CA ALA A 58 -9.06 -4.22 14.99
C ALA A 58 -8.38 -4.49 13.63
N PRO A 59 -9.12 -4.90 12.57
CA PRO A 59 -8.55 -5.10 11.23
C PRO A 59 -7.81 -3.87 10.68
N GLU A 60 -8.26 -2.66 11.00
CA GLU A 60 -7.67 -1.40 10.56
C GLU A 60 -6.26 -1.18 11.13
N GLU A 61 -5.95 -1.81 12.27
CA GLU A 61 -4.60 -1.80 12.86
C GLU A 61 -3.59 -2.61 12.03
N THR A 62 -4.06 -3.38 11.04
CA THR A 62 -3.18 -4.15 10.14
C THR A 62 -2.68 -3.34 8.95
N HIS A 63 -3.19 -2.12 8.71
CA HIS A 63 -2.68 -1.28 7.63
C HIS A 63 -1.17 -1.04 7.78
N LEU A 64 -0.43 -1.16 6.69
CA LEU A 64 1.04 -1.00 6.71
C LEU A 64 1.46 0.40 7.18
N PHE A 65 0.67 1.40 6.79
CA PHE A 65 0.90 2.79 7.14
C PHE A 65 -0.40 3.44 7.59
N LYS A 66 -0.29 4.59 8.25
CA LYS A 66 -1.45 5.43 8.55
C LYS A 66 -2.00 6.06 7.26
N ALA A 67 -3.27 6.48 7.30
CA ALA A 67 -3.94 7.11 6.16
C ALA A 67 -3.14 8.30 5.61
N GLU A 68 -2.57 9.14 6.48
CA GLU A 68 -1.82 10.33 6.05
C GLU A 68 -0.59 9.98 5.20
N VAL A 69 0.06 8.84 5.52
CA VAL A 69 1.19 8.35 4.75
C VAL A 69 0.74 7.83 3.39
N PHE A 70 -0.42 7.18 3.30
CA PHE A 70 -0.94 6.72 2.01
C PHE A 70 -1.27 7.89 1.08
N ASP A 71 -1.83 8.96 1.62
CA ASP A 71 -2.09 10.19 0.86
C ASP A 71 -0.78 10.79 0.29
N GLU A 72 0.30 10.77 1.08
CA GLU A 72 1.64 11.22 0.66
C GLU A 72 2.29 10.33 -0.42
N LEU A 73 1.86 9.06 -0.56
CA LEU A 73 2.40 8.17 -1.58
C LEU A 73 1.91 8.55 -2.99
N ASP A 74 0.85 9.36 -3.11
CA ASP A 74 0.31 9.84 -4.39
C ASP A 74 0.14 8.68 -5.39
N LEU A 75 -0.64 7.68 -4.96
CA LEU A 75 -0.95 6.47 -5.73
C LEU A 75 -2.17 6.71 -6.61
N THR A 76 -2.09 6.22 -7.84
CA THR A 76 -3.23 6.15 -8.78
C THR A 76 -3.79 4.74 -8.86
#